data_AF-A0A6M3JJ00-F1
#
_entry.id   AF-A0A6M3JJ00-F1
#
_cell.length_a   1.000
_cell.length_b   1.000
_cell.length_c   1.000
_cell.angle_alpha   90.00
_cell.angle_beta   90.00
_cell.angle_gamma   90.00
#
_symmetry.space_group_name_H-M   'P 1'
#
loop_
_entity.id
_entity.type
_entity.pdbx_description
1 polymer ?
#
loop_
_entity_poly.entity_id
_entity_poly.type
_entity_poly.pdbx_seq_one_letter_code
_entity_poly.pdbx_strand_id
1 'polypeptide(L)'
;MTTHVDSTSDDRTTNNAVRHQYRKLSDREKQQMQEVKDMGAAFIAKLHEIGGTGHGGDRFGSRDLSLANTHVEDAVMRAVRHITA
;
A
#
# COMPACT_ATOMS: atom_id res chain seq x y z
N MET A 1 -20.51 6.00 -10.75
CA MET A 1 -20.25 5.40 -9.42
C MET A 1 -18.95 4.63 -9.51
N THR A 2 -17.92 5.05 -8.78
CA THR A 2 -16.61 4.39 -8.80
C THR A 2 -16.66 3.19 -7.86
N THR A 3 -16.72 1.98 -8.41
CA THR A 3 -16.66 0.73 -7.64
C THR A 3 -15.22 0.50 -7.19
N HIS A 4 -14.93 0.80 -5.92
CA HIS A 4 -13.65 0.44 -5.31
C HIS A 4 -13.67 -1.05 -4.95
N VAL A 5 -12.77 -1.83 -5.54
CA VAL A 5 -12.55 -3.22 -5.16
C VAL A 5 -11.56 -3.25 -4.01
N ASP A 6 -11.96 -3.81 -2.88
CA ASP A 6 -11.07 -3.99 -1.72
C ASP A 6 -9.86 -4.84 -2.12
N SER A 7 -8.67 -4.37 -1.78
CA SER A 7 -7.42 -5.05 -2.14
C SER A 7 -7.27 -6.42 -1.46
N THR A 8 -8.01 -6.66 -0.38
CA THR A 8 -8.07 -7.92 0.37
C THR A 8 -9.19 -8.85 -0.09
N SER A 9 -10.16 -8.37 -0.87
CA SER A 9 -11.30 -9.16 -1.36
C SER A 9 -10.89 -10.07 -2.53
N ASP A 10 -11.54 -11.24 -2.59
CA ASP A 10 -11.46 -12.17 -3.72
C ASP A 10 -12.05 -11.57 -5.01
N ASP A 11 -12.83 -10.49 -4.91
CA ASP A 11 -13.42 -9.76 -6.05
C ASP A 11 -12.37 -9.18 -7.02
N ARG A 12 -11.09 -9.14 -6.62
CA ARG A 12 -9.97 -8.81 -7.51
C ARG A 12 -9.78 -9.83 -8.64
N THR A 13 -10.20 -11.08 -8.43
CA THR A 13 -10.05 -12.16 -9.42
C THR A 13 -11.04 -12.03 -10.57
N THR A 14 -12.18 -11.36 -10.34
CA THR A 14 -13.28 -11.19 -11.31
C THR A 14 -13.09 -9.98 -12.24
N ASN A 15 -12.29 -8.98 -11.85
CA ASN A 15 -12.23 -7.67 -12.51
C ASN A 15 -10.91 -7.43 -13.30
N ASN A 16 -10.46 -8.42 -14.09
CA ASN A 16 -9.27 -8.22 -14.94
C ASN A 16 -9.35 -9.02 -16.25
N ALA A 17 -9.84 -8.37 -17.31
CA ALA A 17 -10.01 -8.96 -18.64
C ALA A 17 -8.69 -9.12 -19.44
N VAL A 18 -7.55 -8.63 -18.93
CA VAL A 18 -6.30 -8.49 -19.72
C VAL A 18 -5.06 -9.11 -19.06
N ARG A 19 -5.10 -9.57 -17.81
CA ARG A 19 -3.91 -10.18 -17.16
C ARG A 19 -4.23 -11.49 -16.45
N HIS A 20 -3.23 -12.38 -16.46
CA HIS A 20 -3.17 -13.71 -15.84
C HIS A 20 -4.03 -13.83 -14.58
N GLN A 21 -4.81 -14.92 -14.50
CA GLN A 21 -5.61 -15.26 -13.32
C GLN A 21 -4.78 -15.10 -12.04
N TYR A 22 -5.19 -14.19 -11.16
CA TYR A 22 -4.53 -14.03 -9.86
C TYR A 22 -4.85 -15.23 -8.97
N ARG A 23 -3.83 -15.77 -8.30
CA ARG A 23 -4.00 -16.80 -7.28
C ARG A 23 -4.85 -16.24 -6.14
N LYS A 24 -5.78 -17.06 -5.61
CA LYS A 24 -6.49 -16.73 -4.37
C LYS A 24 -5.50 -16.75 -3.20
N LEU A 25 -5.47 -15.65 -2.46
CA LEU A 25 -4.67 -15.53 -1.25
C LEU A 25 -5.36 -16.28 -0.11
N SER A 26 -4.56 -16.98 0.69
CA SER A 26 -5.00 -17.48 1.99
C SER A 26 -5.30 -16.32 2.94
N ASP A 27 -6.10 -16.57 3.99
CA ASP A 27 -6.41 -15.56 5.01
C ASP A 27 -5.14 -15.02 5.69
N ARG A 28 -4.13 -15.89 5.87
CA ARG A 28 -2.81 -15.48 6.37
C ARG A 28 -2.12 -14.49 5.44
N GLU A 29 -2.12 -14.75 4.14
CA GLU A 29 -1.50 -13.86 3.15
C GLU A 29 -2.25 -12.52 3.05
N LYS A 30 -3.59 -12.54 3.14
CA LYS A 30 -4.41 -11.34 3.22
C LYS A 30 -4.05 -10.50 4.44
N GLN A 31 -3.92 -11.15 5.60
CA GLN A 31 -3.53 -10.50 6.85
C GLN A 31 -2.12 -9.89 6.76
N GLN A 32 -1.13 -10.65 6.25
CA GLN A 32 0.24 -10.14 6.06
C GLN A 32 0.29 -8.95 5.10
N MET A 33 -0.46 -8.99 4.01
CA MET A 33 -0.55 -7.88 3.07
C MET A 33 -1.16 -6.63 3.73
N GLN A 34 -2.21 -6.81 4.53
CA GLN A 34 -2.85 -5.70 5.25
C GLN A 34 -1.89 -5.08 6.27
N GLU A 35 -1.23 -5.89 7.08
CA GLU A 35 -0.24 -5.45 8.07
C GLU A 35 0.89 -4.63 7.44
N VAL A 36 1.44 -5.09 6.32
CA VAL A 36 2.51 -4.37 5.61
C VAL A 36 2.03 -3.00 5.12
N LYS A 37 0.80 -2.90 4.61
CA LYS A 37 0.23 -1.62 4.16
C LYS A 37 -0.03 -0.68 5.33
N ASP A 38 -0.54 -1.20 6.44
CA ASP A 38 -0.81 -0.42 7.64
C ASP A 38 0.49 0.12 8.25
N MET A 39 1.56 -0.68 8.25
CA MET A 39 2.90 -0.22 8.66
C MET A 39 3.42 0.90 7.76
N GLY A 40 3.25 0.77 6.44
CA GLY A 40 3.59 1.82 5.48
C GLY A 40 2.83 3.11 5.76
N ALA A 41 1.50 3.02 5.88
CA ALA A 41 0.65 4.18 6.15
C ALA A 41 1.00 4.87 7.48
N ALA A 42 1.26 4.09 8.54
CA ALA A 42 1.67 4.60 9.83
C ALA A 42 3.02 5.33 9.76
N PHE A 43 3.99 4.79 9.01
CA PHE A 43 5.28 5.43 8.82
C PHE A 43 5.16 6.76 8.07
N ILE A 44 4.38 6.79 6.98
CA ILE A 44 4.12 8.01 6.19
C ILE A 44 3.43 9.08 7.05
N ALA A 45 2.44 8.71 7.86
CA ALA A 45 1.81 9.62 8.80
C ALA A 45 2.84 10.22 9.79
N LYS A 46 3.78 9.41 10.27
CA LYS A 46 4.86 9.89 11.14
C LYS A 46 5.81 10.86 10.43
N LEU A 47 6.09 10.67 9.14
CA LEU A 47 6.87 11.62 8.34
C LEU A 47 6.16 12.98 8.22
N HIS A 48 4.84 12.98 8.03
CA HIS A 48 4.04 14.21 8.02
C HIS A 48 4.06 14.92 9.38
N GLU A 49 3.91 14.16 10.48
CA GLU A 49 3.99 14.68 11.84
C GLU A 49 5.34 15.37 12.11
N ILE A 50 6.45 14.71 11.76
CA ILE A 50 7.81 15.25 11.91
C ILE A 50 8.01 16.50 11.06
N GLY A 51 7.51 16.49 9.81
CA GLY A 51 7.65 17.59 8.87
C GLY A 51 6.71 18.77 9.11
N GLY A 52 5.76 18.65 10.05
CA GLY A 52 4.71 19.65 10.29
C GLY A 52 3.77 19.83 9.11
N THR A 53 3.59 18.81 8.26
CA THR A 53 2.68 18.87 7.10
C THR A 53 1.38 18.11 7.35
N GLY A 54 0.30 18.54 6.71
CA GLY A 54 -1.03 17.93 6.89
C GLY A 54 -1.08 16.49 6.39
N HIS A 55 -1.68 15.60 7.19
CA HIS A 55 -1.93 14.21 6.81
C HIS A 55 -2.98 14.18 5.69
N GLY A 56 -2.53 14.05 4.44
CA GLY A 56 -3.39 14.08 3.25
C GLY A 56 -2.94 15.04 2.15
N GLY A 57 -1.82 15.76 2.34
CA GLY A 57 -1.17 16.50 1.27
C GLY A 57 0.06 15.78 0.72
N ASP A 58 0.37 15.96 -0.56
CA ASP A 58 1.51 15.30 -1.23
C ASP A 58 2.88 15.94 -0.88
N ARG A 59 2.92 16.88 0.09
CA ARG A 59 4.12 17.66 0.43
C ARG A 59 4.68 17.25 1.79
N PHE A 60 5.99 17.02 1.83
CA PHE A 60 6.77 16.83 3.05
C PHE A 60 7.58 18.07 3.39
N GLY A 61 7.87 18.25 4.70
CA GLY A 61 8.57 19.43 5.22
C GLY A 61 10.05 19.54 4.83
N SER A 62 10.65 18.46 4.30
CA SER A 62 12.04 18.45 3.83
C SER A 62 12.27 17.43 2.72
N ARG A 63 13.40 17.55 2.02
CA ARG A 63 13.82 16.59 0.98
C ARG A 63 14.06 15.19 1.53
N ASP A 64 14.62 15.08 2.74
CA ASP A 64 14.91 13.79 3.36
C ASP A 64 13.62 13.03 3.71
N LEU A 65 12.59 13.76 4.18
CA LEU A 65 11.27 13.16 4.44
C LEU A 65 10.58 12.73 3.14
N SER A 66 10.70 13.51 2.05
CA SER A 66 10.21 13.09 0.74
C SER A 66 10.88 11.81 0.24
N LEU A 67 12.21 11.69 0.40
CA LEU A 67 12.95 10.49 0.02
C LEU A 67 12.57 9.29 0.89
N ALA A 68 12.41 9.49 2.19
CA ALA A 68 11.93 8.46 3.11
C ALA A 68 10.53 7.94 2.69
N ASN A 69 9.63 8.83 2.26
CA ASN A 69 8.33 8.43 1.72
C ASN A 69 8.47 7.55 0.46
N THR A 70 9.28 7.98 -0.51
CA THR A 70 9.52 7.18 -1.72
C THR A 70 10.08 5.79 -1.39
N HIS A 71 11.00 5.70 -0.44
CA HIS A 71 11.60 4.43 -0.05
C HIS A 71 10.63 3.50 0.69
N VAL A 72 9.77 4.02 1.55
CA VAL A 72 8.76 3.17 2.22
C VAL A 72 7.71 2.70 1.23
N GLU A 73 7.27 3.53 0.29
CA GLU A 73 6.32 3.14 -0.76
C GLU A 73 6.89 2.01 -1.63
N ASP A 74 8.15 2.11 -2.07
CA ASP A 74 8.81 1.03 -2.82
C ASP A 74 8.95 -0.24 -1.99
N ALA A 75 9.33 -0.13 -0.71
CA ALA A 75 9.45 -1.28 0.19
C ALA A 75 8.10 -2.01 0.37
N VAL A 76 7.02 -1.26 0.64
CA VAL A 76 5.65 -1.80 0.77
C VAL A 76 5.23 -2.48 -0.53
N MET A 77 5.45 -1.85 -1.68
CA MET A 77 5.09 -2.41 -2.98
C MET A 77 5.82 -3.71 -3.28
N ARG A 78 7.12 -3.82 -2.95
CA ARG A 78 7.90 -5.06 -3.12
C ARG A 78 7.43 -6.18 -2.19
N ALA A 79 7.15 -5.85 -0.93
CA ALA A 79 6.65 -6.82 0.05
C ALA A 79 5.26 -7.34 -0.34
N VAL A 80 4.33 -6.46 -0.71
CA VAL A 80 3.00 -6.87 -1.20
C VAL A 80 3.12 -7.73 -2.45
N ARG A 81 3.98 -7.34 -3.41
CA ARG A 81 4.23 -8.16 -4.61
C ARG A 81 4.71 -9.56 -4.27
N HIS A 82 5.59 -9.72 -3.28
CA HIS A 82 6.05 -11.04 -2.83
C HIS A 82 4.91 -11.85 -2.22
N ILE A 83 4.07 -11.24 -1.38
CA ILE A 83 2.92 -11.91 -0.74
C ILE A 83 1.89 -12.35 -1.79
N THR A 84 1.65 -11.53 -2.82
CA THR A 84 0.62 -11.77 -3.84
C THR A 84 1.11 -12.46 -5.10
N ALA A 85 2.37 -12.88 -5.14
CA ALA A 85 2.96 -13.59 -6.29
C ALA A 85 2.37 -14.99 -6.50
#